data_AF-A0A383B5F4-F1
#
_entry.id   AF-A0A383B5F4-F1
#
_cell.length_a   1.000
_cell.length_b   1.000
_cell.length_c   1.000
_cell.angle_alpha   90.00
_cell.angle_beta   90.00
_cell.angle_gamma   90.00
#
_symmetry.space_group_name_H-M   'P 1'
#
loop_
_entity.id
_entity.type
_entity.pdbx_description
1 polymer ?
#
loop_
_entity_poly.entity_id
_entity_poly.type
_entity_poly.pdbx_seq_one_letter_code
_entity_poly.pdbx_strand_id
1 'polypeptide(L)'
;VSGVYNMRYMFYGASSFNSDISAWNTSNVSNMSYMFYEASSFNQDISSWDVDNVNNMSYMFFEANGLSYENSCAIHTAFQSNSTWPYGTCDLEFIFQPQSTTELQTAVDLWVSNNETALADHGHISTWDVSLITDMYRLFYNKTTFNDDIGDWDVSSVTTMQEMFRAARAFNQDISDWDVSSNTTMYRMFYEAEVFNQNISNWDVSGVTNMTQLFYKAYDFNGDLSAWDMPNLSSMEQMFRFATSFN
;
A
#
# COMPACT_ATOMS: atom_id res chain seq x y z
N VAL A 1 29.06 3.81 -7.75
CA VAL A 1 29.62 2.45 -7.49
C VAL A 1 30.25 1.81 -8.74
N SER A 2 30.95 2.58 -9.60
CA SER A 2 31.33 2.13 -10.96
C SER A 2 32.35 0.97 -11.04
N GLY A 3 33.03 0.61 -9.95
CA GLY A 3 33.97 -0.53 -9.91
C GLY A 3 33.40 -1.79 -9.24
N VAL A 4 32.10 -1.83 -8.95
CA VAL A 4 31.47 -2.97 -8.26
C VAL A 4 31.06 -4.02 -9.28
N TYR A 5 31.46 -5.27 -9.03
CA TYR A 5 31.13 -6.44 -9.88
C TYR A 5 30.09 -7.38 -9.23
N ASN A 6 29.89 -7.28 -7.91
CA ASN A 6 29.01 -8.17 -7.16
C ASN A 6 28.22 -7.36 -6.12
N MET A 7 26.90 -7.39 -6.23
CA MET A 7 25.94 -6.74 -5.33
C MET A 7 25.05 -7.76 -4.59
N ARG A 8 25.46 -9.04 -4.58
CA ARG A 8 24.72 -10.09 -3.90
C ARG A 8 24.52 -9.76 -2.42
N TYR A 9 23.30 -9.94 -1.92
CA TYR A 9 22.90 -9.69 -0.51
C TYR A 9 23.06 -8.25 0.00
N MET A 10 23.28 -7.26 -0.88
CA MET A 10 23.66 -5.91 -0.42
C MET A 10 22.64 -5.26 0.55
N PHE A 11 21.34 -5.50 0.35
CA PHE A 11 20.24 -5.02 1.19
C PHE A 11 19.37 -6.16 1.73
N TYR A 12 19.93 -7.37 1.85
CA TYR A 12 19.21 -8.51 2.41
C TYR A 12 18.71 -8.22 3.83
N GLY A 13 17.41 -8.35 4.06
CA GLY A 13 16.76 -8.11 5.35
C GLY A 13 16.80 -6.65 5.81
N ALA A 14 17.16 -5.70 4.94
CA ALA A 14 17.18 -4.27 5.24
C ALA A 14 15.76 -3.71 5.23
N SER A 15 14.92 -4.15 6.18
CA SER A 15 13.47 -3.93 6.18
C SER A 15 13.04 -2.45 6.19
N SER A 16 13.90 -1.52 6.62
CA SER A 16 13.63 -0.07 6.61
C SER A 16 14.34 0.70 5.48
N PHE A 17 15.08 0.03 4.60
CA PHE A 17 15.83 0.71 3.54
C PHE A 17 14.91 1.15 2.38
N ASN A 18 14.88 2.46 2.12
CA ASN A 18 14.13 3.06 0.99
C ASN A 18 14.84 4.31 0.43
N SER A 19 16.18 4.36 0.49
CA SER A 19 16.92 5.52 -0.02
C SER A 19 17.12 5.42 -1.52
N ASP A 20 17.02 6.55 -2.22
CA ASP A 20 17.25 6.65 -3.67
C ASP A 20 18.66 6.17 -4.07
N ILE A 21 18.68 5.18 -4.96
CA ILE A 21 19.87 4.57 -5.56
C ILE A 21 19.77 4.50 -7.09
N SER A 22 18.82 5.21 -7.69
CA SER A 22 18.59 5.25 -9.14
C SER A 22 19.85 5.66 -9.92
N ALA A 23 20.64 6.59 -9.37
CA ALA A 23 21.86 7.12 -10.01
C ALA A 23 23.09 6.18 -9.99
N TRP A 24 22.96 4.95 -9.49
CA TRP A 24 24.09 4.03 -9.42
C TRP A 24 24.48 3.48 -10.78
N ASN A 25 25.76 3.63 -11.14
CA ASN A 25 26.31 2.95 -12.31
C ASN A 25 26.54 1.46 -12.01
N THR A 26 25.70 0.59 -12.58
CA THR A 26 25.72 -0.87 -12.46
C THR A 26 26.27 -1.61 -13.66
N SER A 27 26.77 -0.91 -14.68
CA SER A 27 27.25 -1.50 -15.95
C SER A 27 28.30 -2.60 -15.80
N ASN A 28 29.05 -2.65 -14.70
CA ASN A 28 30.05 -3.69 -14.43
C ASN A 28 29.57 -4.84 -13.55
N VAL A 29 28.34 -4.78 -13.03
CA VAL A 29 27.83 -5.75 -12.07
C VAL A 29 27.45 -7.05 -12.78
N SER A 30 27.95 -8.17 -12.28
CA SER A 30 27.63 -9.49 -12.83
C SER A 30 26.66 -10.30 -11.96
N ASN A 31 26.46 -9.93 -10.69
CA ASN A 31 25.60 -10.66 -9.75
C ASN A 31 24.81 -9.71 -8.84
N MET A 32 23.49 -9.81 -8.89
CA MET A 32 22.51 -9.08 -8.07
C MET A 32 21.57 -10.02 -7.29
N SER A 33 21.91 -11.30 -7.19
CA SER A 33 21.07 -12.27 -6.47
C SER A 33 20.82 -11.86 -5.02
N TYR A 34 19.59 -12.04 -4.55
CA TYR A 34 19.17 -11.68 -3.18
C TYR A 34 19.44 -10.22 -2.77
N MET A 35 19.64 -9.29 -3.71
CA MET A 35 20.08 -7.93 -3.38
C MET A 35 19.09 -7.21 -2.46
N PHE A 36 17.78 -7.34 -2.68
CA PHE A 36 16.70 -6.72 -1.89
C PHE A 36 15.79 -7.76 -1.21
N TYR A 37 16.26 -8.99 -1.03
CA TYR A 37 15.49 -10.03 -0.35
C TYR A 37 15.07 -9.57 1.05
N GLU A 38 13.79 -9.69 1.43
CA GLU A 38 13.23 -9.18 2.70
C GLU A 38 13.40 -7.67 2.96
N ALA A 39 13.74 -6.86 1.94
CA ALA A 39 13.80 -5.40 2.06
C ALA A 39 12.38 -4.79 1.98
N SER A 40 11.57 -5.01 3.03
CA SER A 40 10.12 -4.76 3.03
C SER A 40 9.68 -3.30 2.84
N SER A 41 10.57 -2.30 2.99
CA SER A 41 10.25 -0.89 2.70
C SER A 41 10.81 -0.39 1.38
N PHE A 42 11.53 -1.22 0.61
CA PHE A 42 12.21 -0.75 -0.60
C PHE A 42 11.20 -0.49 -1.72
N ASN A 43 11.08 0.79 -2.11
CA ASN A 43 10.15 1.27 -3.12
C ASN A 43 10.81 2.32 -4.05
N GLN A 44 12.00 2.02 -4.58
CA GLN A 44 12.72 2.96 -5.45
C GLN A 44 12.72 2.50 -6.90
N ASP A 45 12.57 3.45 -7.82
CA ASP A 45 12.77 3.22 -9.25
C ASP A 45 14.26 2.99 -9.57
N ILE A 46 14.60 1.77 -9.95
CA ILE A 46 15.95 1.41 -10.43
C ILE A 46 15.96 0.99 -11.90
N SER A 47 14.91 1.32 -12.66
CA SER A 47 14.77 1.01 -14.09
C SER A 47 15.90 1.59 -14.96
N SER A 48 16.60 2.60 -14.46
CA SER A 48 17.75 3.21 -15.13
C SER A 48 19.05 2.41 -15.03
N TRP A 49 19.10 1.34 -14.23
CA TRP A 49 20.29 0.53 -14.08
C TRP A 49 20.60 -0.29 -15.33
N ASP A 50 21.87 -0.26 -15.74
CA ASP A 50 22.39 -1.16 -16.76
C ASP A 50 22.57 -2.56 -16.14
N VAL A 51 21.82 -3.52 -16.68
CA VAL A 51 21.83 -4.91 -16.23
C VAL A 51 22.36 -5.87 -17.29
N ASP A 52 22.89 -5.41 -18.42
CA ASP A 52 23.27 -6.29 -19.54
C ASP A 52 24.34 -7.32 -19.16
N ASN A 53 25.23 -6.97 -18.22
CA ASN A 53 26.31 -7.84 -17.74
C ASN A 53 25.91 -8.76 -16.57
N VAL A 54 24.71 -8.59 -16.03
CA VAL A 54 24.24 -9.37 -14.88
C VAL A 54 23.85 -10.77 -15.35
N ASN A 55 24.47 -11.79 -14.76
CA ASN A 55 24.20 -13.20 -15.05
C ASN A 55 23.46 -13.93 -13.93
N ASN A 56 23.12 -13.24 -12.84
CA ASN A 56 22.33 -13.81 -11.76
C ASN A 56 21.53 -12.73 -11.00
N MET A 57 20.20 -12.80 -11.13
CA MET A 57 19.22 -11.97 -10.40
C MET A 57 18.25 -12.83 -9.57
N SER A 58 18.60 -14.08 -9.28
CA SER A 58 17.71 -14.98 -8.53
C SER A 58 17.38 -14.39 -7.17
N TYR A 59 16.09 -14.39 -6.82
CA TYR A 59 15.56 -13.92 -5.54
C TYR A 59 15.89 -12.46 -5.20
N MET A 60 16.21 -11.62 -6.20
CA MET A 60 16.57 -10.21 -5.99
C MET A 60 15.52 -9.45 -5.16
N PHE A 61 14.23 -9.64 -5.42
CA PHE A 61 13.08 -8.99 -4.75
C PHE A 61 12.18 -9.97 -3.99
N PHE A 62 12.64 -11.17 -3.65
CA PHE A 62 11.80 -12.12 -2.92
C PHE A 62 11.51 -11.59 -1.49
N GLU A 63 10.23 -11.56 -1.08
CA GLU A 63 9.75 -10.95 0.17
C GLU A 63 10.05 -9.44 0.32
N ALA A 64 10.32 -8.75 -0.79
CA ALA A 64 10.44 -7.29 -0.85
C ALA A 64 9.06 -6.63 -1.08
N ASN A 65 8.18 -6.71 -0.09
CA ASN A 65 6.76 -6.33 -0.26
C ASN A 65 6.49 -4.81 -0.36
N GLY A 66 7.52 -3.97 -0.23
CA GLY A 66 7.40 -2.52 -0.31
C GLY A 66 7.46 -1.97 -1.73
N LEU A 67 7.82 -2.79 -2.73
CA LEU A 67 7.95 -2.33 -4.11
C LEU A 67 6.57 -2.11 -4.71
N SER A 68 6.23 -0.85 -5.00
CA SER A 68 4.97 -0.50 -5.66
C SER A 68 4.88 -1.18 -7.03
N TYR A 69 3.65 -1.35 -7.53
CA TYR A 69 3.46 -1.90 -8.88
C TYR A 69 4.11 -1.02 -9.94
N GLU A 70 4.09 0.31 -9.80
CA GLU A 70 4.75 1.24 -10.73
C GLU A 70 6.26 0.96 -10.81
N ASN A 71 6.94 0.89 -9.67
CA ASN A 71 8.38 0.61 -9.63
C ASN A 71 8.69 -0.82 -10.10
N SER A 72 7.93 -1.81 -9.65
CA SER A 72 8.06 -3.20 -10.11
C SER A 72 7.92 -3.31 -11.63
N CYS A 73 6.97 -2.57 -12.19
CA CYS A 73 6.72 -2.51 -13.62
C CYS A 73 7.86 -1.82 -14.37
N ALA A 74 8.28 -0.63 -13.95
CA ALA A 74 9.40 0.09 -14.56
C ALA A 74 10.67 -0.76 -14.59
N ILE A 75 10.97 -1.44 -13.48
CA ILE A 75 12.10 -2.36 -13.36
C ILE A 75 11.93 -3.56 -14.31
N HIS A 76 10.76 -4.20 -14.34
CA HIS A 76 10.50 -5.30 -15.28
C HIS A 76 10.70 -4.85 -16.72
N THR A 77 10.07 -3.74 -17.14
CA THR A 77 10.15 -3.22 -18.50
C THR A 77 11.59 -2.93 -18.92
N ALA A 78 12.41 -2.41 -18.01
CA ALA A 78 13.82 -2.15 -18.26
C ALA A 78 14.68 -3.43 -18.28
N PHE A 79 14.43 -4.38 -17.38
CA PHE A 79 15.33 -5.52 -17.16
C PHE A 79 14.93 -6.77 -17.96
N GLN A 80 13.72 -6.83 -18.52
CA GLN A 80 13.18 -8.00 -19.24
C GLN A 80 14.01 -8.46 -20.45
N SER A 81 14.84 -7.59 -21.04
CA SER A 81 15.74 -7.98 -22.13
C SER A 81 16.89 -8.87 -21.64
N ASN A 82 17.23 -8.83 -20.35
CA ASN A 82 18.21 -9.72 -19.76
C ASN A 82 17.62 -11.12 -19.54
N SER A 83 18.21 -12.14 -20.16
CA SER A 83 17.73 -13.54 -20.10
C SER A 83 17.74 -14.17 -18.70
N THR A 84 18.35 -13.52 -17.71
CA THR A 84 18.41 -13.98 -16.31
C THR A 84 17.37 -13.33 -15.41
N TRP A 85 16.58 -12.38 -15.93
CA TRP A 85 15.47 -11.74 -15.23
C TRP A 85 14.37 -12.78 -14.93
N PRO A 86 14.12 -13.12 -13.65
CA PRO A 86 13.21 -14.22 -13.31
C PRO A 86 11.76 -13.76 -13.03
N TYR A 87 11.45 -12.46 -13.15
CA TYR A 87 10.18 -11.88 -12.74
C TYR A 87 9.22 -11.71 -13.92
N GLY A 88 7.93 -11.97 -13.66
CA GLY A 88 6.85 -11.97 -14.67
C GLY A 88 6.53 -10.62 -15.27
N THR A 89 5.64 -10.59 -16.27
CA THR A 89 5.30 -9.42 -17.08
C THR A 89 4.61 -8.31 -16.29
N CYS A 90 4.83 -7.08 -16.71
CA CYS A 90 3.96 -5.97 -16.36
C CYS A 90 3.01 -5.67 -17.52
N ASP A 91 1.70 -5.68 -17.24
CA ASP A 91 0.69 -5.24 -18.20
C ASP A 91 0.11 -3.90 -17.71
N LEU A 92 0.54 -2.80 -18.35
CA LEU A 92 0.06 -1.44 -18.06
C LEU A 92 -1.09 -1.02 -18.99
N GLU A 93 -1.52 -1.87 -19.93
CA GLU A 93 -2.51 -1.46 -20.93
C GLU A 93 -3.94 -1.40 -20.38
N PHE A 94 -4.17 -1.86 -19.15
CA PHE A 94 -5.50 -1.86 -18.52
C PHE A 94 -5.45 -1.40 -17.05
N ILE A 95 -5.81 -0.14 -16.81
CA ILE A 95 -6.13 0.36 -15.46
C ILE A 95 -7.59 0.05 -15.19
N PHE A 96 -7.86 -0.82 -14.22
CA PHE A 96 -9.21 -1.07 -13.74
C PHE A 96 -9.75 0.18 -13.04
N GLN A 97 -10.81 0.78 -13.60
CA GLN A 97 -11.49 1.95 -13.07
C GLN A 97 -12.97 1.62 -12.82
N PRO A 98 -13.37 1.22 -11.60
CA PRO A 98 -14.77 0.90 -11.31
C PRO A 98 -15.66 2.12 -11.47
N GLN A 99 -16.81 1.94 -12.14
CA GLN A 99 -17.80 2.99 -12.39
C GLN A 99 -18.87 3.06 -11.28
N SER A 100 -18.80 2.16 -10.28
CA SER A 100 -19.72 2.14 -9.14
C SER A 100 -19.11 1.43 -7.92
N THR A 101 -19.63 1.75 -6.72
CA THR A 101 -19.25 1.06 -5.47
C THR A 101 -19.49 -0.46 -5.54
N THR A 102 -20.52 -0.90 -6.26
CA THR A 102 -20.81 -2.35 -6.43
C THR A 102 -19.74 -3.05 -7.26
N GLU A 103 -19.25 -2.40 -8.31
CA GLU A 103 -18.18 -2.94 -9.15
C GLU A 103 -16.86 -3.01 -8.38
N LEU A 104 -16.51 -1.93 -7.66
CA LEU A 104 -15.36 -1.92 -6.76
C LEU A 104 -15.48 -3.01 -5.69
N GLN A 105 -16.64 -3.15 -5.03
CA GLN A 105 -16.85 -4.20 -4.02
C GLN A 105 -16.66 -5.61 -4.61
N THR A 106 -17.16 -5.85 -5.83
CA THR A 106 -17.00 -7.14 -6.51
C THR A 106 -15.53 -7.44 -6.80
N ALA A 107 -14.77 -6.44 -7.25
CA ALA A 107 -13.33 -6.57 -7.47
C ALA A 107 -12.57 -6.82 -6.16
N VAL A 108 -12.87 -6.10 -5.07
CA VAL A 108 -12.24 -6.34 -3.75
C VAL A 108 -12.60 -7.72 -3.19
N ASP A 109 -13.84 -8.19 -3.37
CA ASP A 109 -14.26 -9.53 -2.98
C ASP A 109 -13.50 -10.61 -3.76
N LEU A 110 -13.30 -10.40 -5.07
CA LEU A 110 -12.50 -11.29 -5.90
C LEU A 110 -11.02 -11.25 -5.48
N TRP A 111 -10.44 -10.08 -5.26
CA TRP A 111 -9.05 -9.92 -4.83
C TRP A 111 -8.73 -10.73 -3.56
N VAL A 112 -9.60 -10.65 -2.56
CA VAL A 112 -9.40 -11.35 -1.27
C VAL A 112 -9.74 -12.83 -1.34
N SER A 113 -10.64 -13.26 -2.24
CA SER A 113 -11.03 -14.68 -2.35
C SER A 113 -10.20 -15.48 -3.36
N ASN A 114 -9.70 -14.83 -4.42
CA ASN A 114 -8.92 -15.41 -5.51
C ASN A 114 -8.06 -14.33 -6.19
N ASN A 115 -6.88 -14.10 -5.62
CA ASN A 115 -5.93 -13.09 -6.08
C ASN A 115 -5.45 -13.33 -7.53
N GLU A 116 -5.24 -14.57 -7.95
CA GLU A 116 -4.79 -14.90 -9.32
C GLU A 116 -5.80 -14.46 -10.38
N THR A 117 -7.10 -14.72 -10.15
CA THR A 117 -8.14 -14.26 -11.05
C THR A 117 -8.33 -12.75 -10.99
N ALA A 118 -8.28 -12.14 -9.80
CA ALA A 118 -8.38 -10.68 -9.68
C ALA A 118 -7.24 -9.96 -10.41
N LEU A 119 -6.02 -10.48 -10.32
CA LEU A 119 -4.84 -9.95 -11.01
C LEU A 119 -5.00 -10.03 -12.52
N ALA A 120 -5.57 -11.12 -13.04
CA ALA A 120 -5.83 -11.28 -14.47
C ALA A 120 -6.96 -10.37 -14.98
N ASP A 121 -8.01 -10.17 -14.19
CA ASP A 121 -9.21 -9.42 -14.60
C ASP A 121 -9.06 -7.90 -14.38
N HIS A 122 -8.39 -7.47 -13.32
CA HIS A 122 -8.36 -6.08 -12.85
C HIS A 122 -6.95 -5.52 -12.62
N GLY A 123 -5.90 -6.32 -12.82
CA GLY A 123 -4.55 -5.94 -12.39
C GLY A 123 -4.38 -5.92 -10.88
N HIS A 124 -3.23 -5.44 -10.42
CA HIS A 124 -2.91 -5.39 -8.99
C HIS A 124 -3.78 -4.34 -8.27
N ILE A 125 -4.25 -4.63 -7.04
CA ILE A 125 -5.18 -3.73 -6.32
C ILE A 125 -4.64 -2.31 -6.12
N SER A 126 -3.32 -2.16 -5.97
CA SER A 126 -2.66 -0.87 -5.81
C SER A 126 -2.78 0.03 -7.05
N THR A 127 -3.13 -0.50 -8.22
CA THR A 127 -3.22 0.27 -9.48
C THR A 127 -4.64 0.66 -9.84
N TRP A 128 -5.63 0.28 -9.04
CA TRP A 128 -7.02 0.55 -9.35
C TRP A 128 -7.29 2.06 -9.26
N ASP A 129 -7.86 2.61 -10.32
CA ASP A 129 -8.28 4.02 -10.34
C ASP A 129 -9.66 4.14 -9.69
N VAL A 130 -9.67 4.47 -8.40
CA VAL A 130 -10.90 4.62 -7.60
C VAL A 130 -11.43 6.06 -7.58
N SER A 131 -10.88 6.97 -8.40
CA SER A 131 -11.18 8.42 -8.37
C SER A 131 -12.65 8.78 -8.65
N LEU A 132 -13.40 7.88 -9.29
CA LEU A 132 -14.84 8.05 -9.56
C LEU A 132 -15.74 7.61 -8.40
N ILE A 133 -15.19 6.95 -7.38
CA ILE A 133 -15.96 6.38 -6.28
C ILE A 133 -16.15 7.41 -5.17
N THR A 134 -17.40 7.65 -4.77
CA THR A 134 -17.74 8.62 -3.71
C THR A 134 -18.15 7.95 -2.39
N ASP A 135 -18.36 6.63 -2.39
CA ASP A 135 -18.84 5.84 -1.25
C ASP A 135 -18.05 4.53 -1.16
N MET A 136 -17.31 4.35 -0.06
CA MET A 136 -16.53 3.15 0.27
C MET A 136 -17.07 2.44 1.52
N TYR A 137 -18.36 2.58 1.82
CA TYR A 137 -19.02 1.92 2.93
C TYR A 137 -18.73 0.42 2.93
N ARG A 138 -18.11 -0.06 4.03
CA ARG A 138 -17.80 -1.47 4.28
C ARG A 138 -16.91 -2.17 3.24
N LEU A 139 -16.14 -1.44 2.43
CA LEU A 139 -15.38 -2.03 1.33
C LEU A 139 -14.50 -3.23 1.75
N PHE A 140 -13.83 -3.12 2.89
CA PHE A 140 -12.99 -4.17 3.49
C PHE A 140 -13.58 -4.80 4.77
N TYR A 141 -14.89 -4.67 4.98
CA TYR A 141 -15.57 -5.21 6.16
C TYR A 141 -15.34 -6.72 6.32
N ASN A 142 -14.89 -7.15 7.50
CA ASN A 142 -14.58 -8.55 7.85
C ASN A 142 -13.50 -9.24 6.98
N LYS A 143 -12.70 -8.49 6.20
CA LYS A 143 -11.56 -9.07 5.46
C LYS A 143 -10.36 -9.19 6.38
N THR A 144 -10.43 -10.13 7.33
CA THR A 144 -9.54 -10.22 8.49
C THR A 144 -8.04 -10.32 8.18
N THR A 145 -7.69 -10.82 6.99
CA THR A 145 -6.29 -11.01 6.53
C THR A 145 -5.83 -9.95 5.53
N PHE A 146 -6.69 -9.00 5.15
CA PHE A 146 -6.35 -8.00 4.13
C PHE A 146 -5.30 -7.02 4.67
N ASN A 147 -4.21 -6.87 3.94
CA ASN A 147 -3.12 -5.94 4.22
C ASN A 147 -2.31 -5.66 2.95
N ASP A 148 -2.93 -5.65 1.77
CA ASP A 148 -2.24 -5.32 0.52
C ASP A 148 -2.24 -3.80 0.29
N ASP A 149 -1.21 -3.32 -0.39
CA ASP A 149 -0.98 -1.89 -0.63
C ASP A 149 -2.13 -1.24 -1.42
N ILE A 150 -2.64 -0.14 -0.87
CA ILE A 150 -3.68 0.74 -1.42
C ILE A 150 -3.34 2.22 -1.12
N GLY A 151 -2.09 2.53 -0.76
CA GLY A 151 -1.65 3.87 -0.39
C GLY A 151 -1.82 4.87 -1.54
N ASP A 152 -1.62 4.40 -2.77
CA ASP A 152 -1.70 5.21 -4.00
C ASP A 152 -3.13 5.47 -4.51
N TRP A 153 -4.17 4.97 -3.83
CA TRP A 153 -5.56 5.22 -4.22
C TRP A 153 -5.94 6.70 -4.11
N ASP A 154 -6.45 7.29 -5.20
CA ASP A 154 -7.07 8.62 -5.18
C ASP A 154 -8.47 8.55 -4.53
N VAL A 155 -8.51 8.84 -3.23
CA VAL A 155 -9.74 8.88 -2.44
C VAL A 155 -10.33 10.29 -2.27
N SER A 156 -9.84 11.29 -3.00
CA SER A 156 -10.23 12.71 -2.84
C SER A 156 -11.72 12.96 -3.11
N SER A 157 -12.35 12.12 -3.94
CA SER A 157 -13.79 12.14 -4.24
C SER A 157 -14.67 11.43 -3.19
N VAL A 158 -14.08 10.68 -2.25
CA VAL A 158 -14.81 9.83 -1.30
C VAL A 158 -15.41 10.67 -0.18
N THR A 159 -16.72 10.52 0.01
CA THR A 159 -17.50 11.28 1.02
C THR A 159 -17.84 10.48 2.27
N THR A 160 -17.69 9.16 2.21
CA THR A 160 -17.95 8.23 3.31
C THR A 160 -17.06 6.98 3.22
N MET A 161 -16.35 6.70 4.32
CA MET A 161 -15.56 5.48 4.54
C MET A 161 -16.08 4.71 5.78
N GLN A 162 -17.38 4.83 6.06
CA GLN A 162 -18.00 4.17 7.21
C GLN A 162 -17.74 2.67 7.21
N GLU A 163 -17.25 2.15 8.34
CA GLU A 163 -16.97 0.73 8.53
C GLU A 163 -16.04 0.11 7.45
N MET A 164 -15.28 0.92 6.70
CA MET A 164 -14.46 0.45 5.56
C MET A 164 -13.50 -0.67 5.97
N PHE A 165 -12.75 -0.50 7.06
CA PHE A 165 -11.81 -1.50 7.60
C PHE A 165 -12.34 -2.19 8.86
N ARG A 166 -13.65 -2.16 9.11
CA ARG A 166 -14.21 -2.77 10.30
C ARG A 166 -13.93 -4.29 10.31
N ALA A 167 -13.25 -4.77 11.35
CA ALA A 167 -12.76 -6.13 11.52
C ALA A 167 -11.74 -6.60 10.45
N ALA A 168 -11.08 -5.68 9.75
CA ALA A 168 -9.89 -5.97 8.95
C ALA A 168 -8.66 -6.09 9.87
N ARG A 169 -8.61 -7.16 10.66
CA ARG A 169 -7.72 -7.29 11.81
C ARG A 169 -6.23 -7.18 11.50
N ALA A 170 -5.80 -7.55 10.30
CA ALA A 170 -4.41 -7.50 9.85
C ALA A 170 -4.02 -6.20 9.14
N PHE A 171 -4.97 -5.28 8.90
CA PHE A 171 -4.73 -4.08 8.10
C PHE A 171 -3.84 -3.08 8.84
N ASN A 172 -2.72 -2.72 8.22
CA ASN A 172 -1.73 -1.76 8.70
C ASN A 172 -0.93 -1.13 7.54
N GLN A 173 -1.55 -0.94 6.37
CA GLN A 173 -0.88 -0.32 5.23
C GLN A 173 -0.84 1.20 5.35
N ASP A 174 0.26 1.79 4.87
CA ASP A 174 0.44 3.25 4.87
C ASP A 174 -0.60 3.90 3.97
N ILE A 175 -1.40 4.77 4.57
CA ILE A 175 -2.46 5.56 3.94
C ILE A 175 -2.33 7.04 4.34
N SER A 176 -1.13 7.44 4.76
CA SER A 176 -0.85 8.80 5.22
C SER A 176 -1.11 9.83 4.11
N ASP A 177 -0.85 9.48 2.85
CA ASP A 177 -1.00 10.38 1.70
C ASP A 177 -2.45 10.54 1.18
N TRP A 178 -3.42 9.83 1.76
CA TRP A 178 -4.83 9.96 1.35
C TRP A 178 -5.41 11.34 1.63
N ASP A 179 -6.02 11.96 0.61
CA ASP A 179 -6.85 13.16 0.77
C ASP A 179 -8.25 12.77 1.27
N VAL A 180 -8.45 12.89 2.59
CA VAL A 180 -9.73 12.59 3.24
C VAL A 180 -10.62 13.83 3.47
N SER A 181 -10.27 14.99 2.90
CA SER A 181 -10.95 16.27 3.18
C SER A 181 -12.44 16.30 2.78
N SER A 182 -12.84 15.45 1.83
CA SER A 182 -14.23 15.27 1.39
C SER A 182 -15.08 14.39 2.32
N ASN A 183 -14.47 13.68 3.28
CA ASN A 183 -15.20 12.76 4.15
C ASN A 183 -16.07 13.49 5.19
N THR A 184 -17.32 13.08 5.28
CA THR A 184 -18.28 13.67 6.23
C THR A 184 -18.41 12.86 7.54
N THR A 185 -17.90 11.63 7.56
CA THR A 185 -18.08 10.66 8.65
C THR A 185 -17.03 9.55 8.56
N MET A 186 -16.44 9.22 9.70
CA MET A 186 -15.47 8.12 9.86
C MET A 186 -16.01 7.08 10.86
N TYR A 187 -17.34 6.98 10.98
CA TYR A 187 -17.99 6.03 11.89
C TYR A 187 -17.43 4.61 11.71
N ARG A 188 -16.82 4.09 12.79
CA ARG A 188 -16.26 2.73 12.87
C ARG A 188 -15.27 2.35 11.77
N MET A 189 -14.60 3.31 11.11
CA MET A 189 -13.72 3.01 9.98
C MET A 189 -12.64 1.97 10.34
N PHE A 190 -11.99 2.08 11.51
CA PHE A 190 -10.98 1.14 12.02
C PHE A 190 -11.47 0.33 13.23
N TYR A 191 -12.79 0.12 13.35
CA TYR A 191 -13.35 -0.71 14.42
C TYR A 191 -12.79 -2.14 14.32
N GLU A 192 -12.09 -2.63 15.35
CA GLU A 192 -11.47 -3.97 15.37
C GLU A 192 -10.42 -4.19 14.25
N ALA A 193 -9.80 -3.11 13.75
CA ALA A 193 -8.55 -3.19 12.98
C ALA A 193 -7.37 -3.29 13.98
N GLU A 194 -7.16 -4.50 14.49
CA GLU A 194 -6.39 -4.76 15.72
C GLU A 194 -4.96 -4.22 15.70
N VAL A 195 -4.27 -4.31 14.56
CA VAL A 195 -2.85 -3.93 14.40
C VAL A 195 -2.63 -2.58 13.71
N PHE A 196 -3.69 -1.84 13.36
CA PHE A 196 -3.56 -0.58 12.62
C PHE A 196 -2.84 0.48 13.47
N ASN A 197 -1.71 0.98 12.98
CA ASN A 197 -0.91 2.00 13.68
C ASN A 197 -0.12 2.92 12.73
N GLN A 198 -0.71 3.28 11.59
CA GLN A 198 -0.06 4.17 10.62
C GLN A 198 -0.23 5.64 10.98
N ASN A 199 0.70 6.47 10.50
CA ASN A 199 0.68 7.91 10.76
C ASN A 199 -0.38 8.61 9.92
N ILE A 200 -1.47 9.03 10.55
CA ILE A 200 -2.58 9.77 9.93
C ILE A 200 -2.71 11.19 10.48
N SER A 201 -1.64 11.72 11.11
CA SER A 201 -1.66 13.04 11.76
C SER A 201 -1.90 14.18 10.77
N ASN A 202 -1.59 13.97 9.49
CA ASN A 202 -1.69 14.93 8.40
C ASN A 202 -3.07 15.00 7.74
N TRP A 203 -3.99 14.08 8.06
CA TRP A 203 -5.33 14.06 7.47
C TRP A 203 -6.14 15.31 7.83
N ASP A 204 -6.75 15.95 6.82
CA ASP A 204 -7.73 17.01 7.03
C ASP A 204 -9.10 16.40 7.39
N VAL A 205 -9.40 16.40 8.68
CA VAL A 205 -10.67 15.88 9.23
C VAL A 205 -11.69 16.98 9.53
N SER A 206 -11.47 18.21 9.05
CA SER A 206 -12.29 19.37 9.40
C SER A 206 -13.75 19.24 8.95
N GLY A 207 -14.02 18.48 7.88
CA GLY A 207 -15.35 18.15 7.37
C GLY A 207 -16.09 17.04 8.13
N VAL A 208 -15.40 16.29 9.00
CA VAL A 208 -15.96 15.09 9.65
C VAL A 208 -16.90 15.47 10.81
N THR A 209 -18.11 14.93 10.77
CA THR A 209 -19.15 15.19 11.78
C THR A 209 -19.30 14.06 12.81
N ASN A 210 -18.80 12.85 12.53
CA ASN A 210 -18.96 11.68 13.38
C ASN A 210 -17.72 10.75 13.32
N MET A 211 -17.10 10.53 14.48
CA MET A 211 -15.97 9.62 14.70
C MET A 211 -16.28 8.55 15.76
N THR A 212 -17.58 8.28 15.99
CA THR A 212 -18.03 7.27 16.95
C THR A 212 -17.36 5.93 16.64
N GLN A 213 -16.68 5.38 17.65
CA GLN A 213 -16.00 4.09 17.60
C GLN A 213 -14.94 3.95 16.48
N LEU A 214 -14.33 5.06 16.02
CA LEU A 214 -13.32 5.07 14.96
C LEU A 214 -12.19 4.05 15.21
N PHE A 215 -11.60 4.04 16.41
CA PHE A 215 -10.51 3.13 16.82
C PHE A 215 -10.93 2.13 17.91
N TYR A 216 -12.22 1.77 17.97
CA TYR A 216 -12.71 0.83 18.97
C TYR A 216 -12.05 -0.54 18.76
N LYS A 217 -11.37 -1.08 19.78
CA LYS A 217 -10.53 -2.30 19.70
C LYS A 217 -9.41 -2.27 18.64
N ALA A 218 -8.95 -1.09 18.22
CA ALA A 218 -7.67 -0.98 17.51
C ALA A 218 -6.55 -1.04 18.56
N TYR A 219 -6.14 -2.26 18.94
CA TYR A 219 -5.31 -2.48 20.13
C TYR A 219 -3.94 -1.81 20.04
N ASP A 220 -3.35 -1.77 18.84
CA ASP A 220 -2.00 -1.26 18.61
C ASP A 220 -1.95 0.23 18.25
N PHE A 221 -3.11 0.87 18.00
CA PHE A 221 -3.16 2.27 17.60
C PHE A 221 -2.63 3.21 18.70
N ASN A 222 -1.62 4.01 18.35
CA ASN A 222 -0.97 5.01 19.21
C ASN A 222 -0.61 6.31 18.47
N GLY A 223 -1.25 6.58 17.33
CA GLY A 223 -0.93 7.72 16.47
C GLY A 223 -1.14 9.08 17.14
N ASP A 224 -0.29 10.05 16.80
CA ASP A 224 -0.44 11.44 17.21
C ASP A 224 -1.56 12.11 16.42
N LEU A 225 -2.59 12.58 17.14
CA LEU A 225 -3.77 13.24 16.58
C LEU A 225 -3.86 14.71 16.99
N SER A 226 -2.78 15.28 17.54
CA SER A 226 -2.76 16.66 18.06
C SER A 226 -2.95 17.72 16.97
N ALA A 227 -2.71 17.37 15.71
CA ALA A 227 -2.88 18.24 14.55
C ALA A 227 -4.32 18.26 13.99
N TRP A 228 -5.20 17.34 14.42
CA TRP A 228 -6.56 17.25 13.90
C TRP A 228 -7.42 18.42 14.42
N ASP A 229 -7.90 19.25 13.50
CA ASP A 229 -8.93 20.26 13.77
C ASP A 229 -10.31 19.71 13.40
N MET A 230 -11.26 19.81 14.33
CA MET A 230 -12.56 19.10 14.27
C MET A 230 -13.73 20.04 14.63
N PRO A 231 -13.91 21.16 13.91
CA PRO A 231 -14.89 22.18 14.27
C PRO A 231 -16.34 21.72 14.12
N ASN A 232 -16.58 20.71 13.28
CA ASN A 232 -17.91 20.20 12.92
C ASN A 232 -18.31 18.92 13.67
N LEU A 233 -17.47 18.44 14.60
CA LEU A 233 -17.64 17.13 15.19
C LEU A 233 -18.76 17.09 16.23
N SER A 234 -19.68 16.15 16.05
CA SER A 234 -20.83 15.96 16.94
C SER A 234 -20.69 14.76 17.88
N SER A 235 -19.84 13.78 17.56
CA SER A 235 -19.63 12.59 18.38
C SER A 235 -18.26 11.94 18.19
N MET A 236 -17.63 11.60 19.31
CA MET A 236 -16.45 10.71 19.44
C MET A 236 -16.75 9.52 20.37
N GLU A 237 -18.03 9.14 20.49
CA GLU A 237 -18.43 8.14 21.48
C GLU A 237 -17.61 6.85 21.31
N GLN A 238 -16.96 6.41 22.40
CA GLN A 238 -16.15 5.18 22.45
C GLN A 238 -15.03 5.10 21.38
N MET A 239 -14.54 6.25 20.87
CA MET A 239 -13.52 6.32 19.82
C MET A 239 -12.31 5.42 20.09
N PHE A 240 -11.74 5.46 21.31
CA PHE A 240 -10.57 4.67 21.72
C PHE A 240 -10.89 3.53 22.69
N ARG A 241 -12.17 3.13 22.80
CA ARG A 241 -12.52 2.08 23.77
C ARG A 241 -11.85 0.77 23.37
N PHE A 242 -11.05 0.22 24.29
CA PHE A 242 -10.18 -0.95 24.09
C PHE A 242 -8.98 -0.74 23.15
N ALA A 243 -8.66 0.49 22.73
CA ALA A 243 -7.36 0.78 22.10
C ALA A 243 -6.28 0.82 23.19
N THR A 244 -5.66 -0.32 23.49
CA THR A 244 -4.81 -0.50 24.68
C THR A 244 -3.46 0.19 24.61
N SER A 245 -2.98 0.51 23.41
CA SER A 245 -1.69 1.19 23.19
C SER A 245 -1.81 2.71 23.12
N PHE A 246 -3.03 3.26 23.00
CA PHE A 246 -3.27 4.69 22.89
C PHE A 246 -2.98 5.40 24.23
N ASN A 247 -2.16 6.46 24.20
CA ASN A 247 -1.69 7.19 25.39
C ASN A 247 -1.93 8.69 25.32
#